data_AF-A0A385SHN3-F1
#
_entry.id   AF-A0A385SHN3-F1
#
_cell.length_a   1.000
_cell.length_b   1.000
_cell.length_c   1.000
_cell.angle_alpha   90.00
_cell.angle_beta   90.00
_cell.angle_gamma   90.00
#
_symmetry.space_group_name_H-M   'P 1'
#
loop_
_entity.id
_entity.type
_entity.pdbx_description
1 polymer ?
#
loop_
_entity_poly.entity_id
_entity_poly.type
_entity_poly.pdbx_seq_one_letter_code
_entity_poly.pdbx_strand_id
1 'polypeptide(L)'
;MPRMHSPSHPGQILEELYIKPHRLTITEVAGALGIARKNLYAVIKGEYAVSVEMAFKLSKLLGTTPEFWLQAQMNFDLAKGYQKMEAVEGDSLTGILICKAIKKKLQIQFEYNGKLRTAEPQCYGVGTKGTALLRAYQVNDPQEEKLFDVAKIKNLVVLDSHFKVAGPNYKKRDSAMKKIFCALD
;
A
#
# COMPACT_ATOMS: atom_id res chain seq x y z
N MET A 1 -10.88 -3.58 12.68
CA MET A 1 -10.12 -4.03 13.87
C MET A 1 -9.23 -2.88 14.33
N PRO A 2 -9.08 -2.64 15.64
CA PRO A 2 -8.24 -1.55 16.13
C PRO A 2 -6.79 -1.85 15.74
N ARG A 3 -6.07 -0.84 15.20
CA ARG A 3 -4.63 -0.94 14.99
C ARG A 3 -4.00 -0.99 16.38
N MET A 4 -3.53 -2.15 16.83
CA MET A 4 -2.68 -2.21 18.03
C MET A 4 -1.54 -1.23 17.82
N HIS A 5 -1.41 -0.27 18.74
CA HIS A 5 -0.27 0.63 18.77
C HIS A 5 0.99 -0.21 18.97
N SER A 6 1.80 -0.35 17.92
CA SER A 6 3.09 -1.03 17.91
C SER A 6 3.04 -2.52 18.31
N PRO A 7 2.63 -3.43 17.41
CA PRO A 7 2.74 -4.87 17.67
C PRO A 7 4.18 -5.24 18.04
N SER A 8 4.37 -6.08 19.06
CA SER A 8 5.69 -6.54 19.51
C SER A 8 6.32 -7.49 18.49
N HIS A 9 7.64 -7.47 18.39
CA HIS A 9 8.36 -8.45 17.57
C HIS A 9 8.18 -9.86 18.13
N PRO A 10 8.06 -10.93 17.31
CA PRO A 10 7.90 -12.29 17.81
C PRO A 10 9.01 -12.73 18.78
N GLY A 11 10.24 -12.25 18.58
CA GLY A 11 11.33 -12.50 19.53
C GLY A 11 11.11 -11.90 20.92
N GLN A 12 10.42 -10.76 21.02
CA GLN A 12 10.02 -10.18 22.31
C GLN A 12 8.91 -11.01 22.96
N ILE A 13 7.96 -11.50 22.15
CA ILE A 13 6.91 -12.43 22.63
C ILE A 13 7.54 -13.71 23.18
N LEU A 14 8.53 -14.27 22.48
CA LEU A 14 9.28 -15.42 22.93
C LEU A 14 9.98 -15.17 24.28
N GLU A 15 10.67 -14.03 24.40
CA GLU A 15 11.39 -13.65 25.61
C GLU A 15 10.45 -13.48 26.81
N GLU A 16 9.37 -12.71 26.65
CA GLU A 16 8.48 -12.34 27.74
C GLU A 16 7.53 -13.46 28.18
N LEU A 17 7.04 -14.28 27.23
CA LEU A 17 6.02 -15.29 27.55
C LEU A 17 6.58 -16.69 27.81
N TYR A 18 7.76 -17.01 27.29
CA TYR A 18 8.32 -18.36 27.40
C TYR A 18 9.67 -18.38 28.11
N ILE A 19 10.62 -17.52 27.74
CA ILE A 19 11.97 -17.59 28.31
C ILE A 19 11.99 -17.11 29.77
N LYS A 20 11.56 -15.87 30.02
CA LYS A 20 11.60 -15.26 31.35
C LYS A 20 10.74 -16.00 32.39
N PRO A 21 9.48 -16.39 32.11
CA PRO A 21 8.64 -17.06 33.11
C PRO A 21 9.16 -18.43 33.52
N HIS A 22 9.84 -19.13 32.60
CA HIS A 22 10.41 -20.47 32.86
C HIS A 22 11.88 -20.41 33.30
N ARG A 23 12.45 -19.21 33.48
CA ARG A 23 13.86 -18.98 33.85
C ARG A 23 14.85 -19.68 32.92
N LEU A 24 14.48 -19.81 31.65
CA LEU A 24 15.35 -20.39 30.63
C LEU A 24 16.40 -19.38 30.19
N THR A 25 17.56 -19.89 29.80
CA THR A 25 18.61 -19.10 29.15
C THR A 25 18.42 -19.13 27.64
N ILE A 26 18.90 -18.08 26.96
CA ILE A 26 18.94 -18.04 25.49
C ILE A 26 19.75 -19.22 24.92
N THR A 27 20.77 -19.70 25.65
CA THR A 27 21.59 -20.83 25.24
C THR A 27 20.79 -22.13 25.21
N GLU A 28 19.99 -22.41 26.25
CA GLU A 28 19.14 -23.61 26.32
C GLU A 28 18.10 -23.61 25.20
N VAL A 29 17.42 -22.48 24.98
CA VAL A 29 16.40 -22.37 23.94
C VAL A 29 17.02 -22.46 22.54
N ALA A 30 18.18 -21.83 22.31
CA ALA A 30 18.88 -21.95 21.04
C ALA A 30 19.33 -23.40 20.75
N GLY A 31 19.81 -24.10 21.78
CA GLY A 31 20.14 -25.52 21.70
C GLY A 31 18.93 -26.38 21.35
N ALA A 32 17.79 -26.17 22.01
CA ALA A 32 16.55 -26.89 21.73
C ALA A 32 15.99 -26.61 20.32
N LEU A 33 16.19 -25.40 19.80
CA LEU A 33 15.82 -25.02 18.44
C LEU A 33 16.83 -25.50 17.37
N GLY A 34 18.01 -25.99 17.77
CA GLY A 34 19.09 -26.38 16.86
C GLY A 34 19.65 -25.20 16.07
N ILE A 35 19.82 -24.04 16.69
CA ILE A 35 20.34 -22.82 16.06
C ILE A 35 21.46 -22.20 16.90
N ALA A 36 22.28 -21.35 16.27
CA ALA A 36 23.30 -20.61 17.01
C ALA A 36 22.65 -19.63 18.01
N ARG A 37 23.17 -19.56 19.24
CA ARG A 37 22.73 -18.62 20.29
C ARG A 37 22.63 -17.18 19.79
N LYS A 38 23.62 -16.74 19.00
CA LYS A 38 23.65 -15.39 18.41
C LYS A 38 22.44 -15.12 17.50
N ASN A 39 21.97 -16.13 16.76
CA ASN A 39 20.81 -15.99 15.88
C ASN A 39 19.54 -15.83 16.71
N LEU A 40 19.37 -16.64 17.76
CA LEU A 40 18.22 -16.49 18.66
C LEU A 40 18.23 -15.12 19.37
N TYR A 41 19.41 -14.66 19.79
CA TYR A 41 19.56 -13.35 20.41
C TYR A 41 19.15 -12.21 19.46
N ALA A 42 19.57 -12.26 18.20
CA ALA A 42 19.18 -11.29 17.18
C ALA A 42 17.66 -11.29 16.92
N VAL A 43 17.02 -12.46 16.96
CA VAL A 43 15.56 -12.58 16.87
C VAL A 43 14.89 -11.92 18.09
N ILE A 44 15.36 -12.19 19.31
CA ILE A 44 14.84 -11.58 20.55
C ILE A 44 14.95 -10.05 20.50
N LYS A 45 16.07 -9.52 20.00
CA LYS A 45 16.30 -8.08 19.83
C LYS A 45 15.47 -7.45 18.70
N GLY A 46 14.76 -8.24 17.90
CA GLY A 46 14.00 -7.72 16.76
C GLY A 46 14.86 -7.31 15.57
N GLU A 47 16.12 -7.74 15.55
CA GLU A 47 17.06 -7.50 14.45
C GLU A 47 16.82 -8.51 13.32
N TYR A 48 16.53 -9.77 13.68
CA TYR A 48 16.20 -10.84 12.72
C TYR A 48 14.72 -11.20 12.80
N ALA A 49 14.09 -11.29 11.64
CA ALA A 49 12.73 -11.78 11.51
C ALA A 49 12.64 -13.29 11.82
N VAL A 50 11.48 -13.72 12.30
CA VAL A 50 11.13 -15.14 12.39
C VAL A 50 10.78 -15.67 11.00
N SER A 51 11.64 -16.54 10.46
CA SER A 51 11.37 -17.26 9.21
C SER A 51 10.33 -18.37 9.39
N VAL A 52 9.82 -18.91 8.27
CA VAL A 52 8.93 -20.09 8.29
C VAL A 52 9.57 -21.27 9.02
N GLU A 53 10.83 -21.59 8.72
CA GLU A 53 11.56 -22.66 9.40
C GLU A 53 11.64 -22.43 10.92
N MET A 54 11.94 -21.19 11.34
CA MET A 54 11.98 -20.83 12.75
C MET A 54 10.61 -20.97 13.41
N ALA A 55 9.53 -20.55 12.74
CA ALA A 55 8.17 -20.70 13.23
C ALA A 55 7.81 -22.17 13.46
N PHE A 56 8.18 -23.08 12.56
CA PHE A 56 8.01 -24.52 12.77
C PHE A 56 8.82 -25.04 13.96
N LYS A 57 10.08 -24.63 14.11
CA LYS A 57 10.92 -25.01 15.27
C LYS A 57 10.32 -24.53 16.59
N LEU A 58 9.87 -23.28 16.66
CA LEU A 58 9.20 -22.69 17.82
C LEU A 58 7.86 -23.38 18.13
N SER A 59 7.07 -23.70 17.10
CA SER A 59 5.79 -24.40 17.25
C SER A 59 5.96 -25.77 17.92
N LYS A 60 6.94 -26.55 17.46
CA LYS A 60 7.27 -27.86 17.99
C LYS A 60 7.83 -27.77 19.42
N LEU A 61 8.68 -26.79 19.69
CA LEU A 61 9.30 -26.61 21.01
C LEU A 61 8.30 -26.19 22.07
N LEU A 62 7.36 -25.30 21.72
CA LEU A 62 6.50 -24.59 22.68
C LEU A 62 5.04 -25.07 22.68
N GLY A 63 4.70 -26.07 21.86
CA GLY A 63 3.32 -26.56 21.74
C GLY A 63 2.37 -25.51 21.17
N THR A 64 2.86 -24.67 20.26
CA THR A 64 2.09 -23.61 19.57
C THR A 64 1.93 -23.95 18.08
N THR A 65 1.41 -23.03 17.27
CA THR A 65 1.31 -23.21 15.82
C THR A 65 2.33 -22.33 15.08
N PRO A 66 2.84 -22.74 13.90
CA PRO A 66 3.69 -21.89 13.08
C PRO A 66 3.01 -20.56 12.71
N GLU A 67 1.71 -20.59 12.46
CA GLU A 67 0.89 -19.43 12.09
C GLU A 67 0.91 -18.36 13.19
N PHE A 68 0.90 -18.75 14.47
CA PHE A 68 0.99 -17.80 15.59
C PHE A 68 2.25 -16.92 15.46
N TRP A 69 3.40 -17.53 15.20
CA TRP A 69 4.67 -16.82 15.08
C TRP A 69 4.76 -15.99 13.80
N LEU A 70 4.29 -16.54 12.68
CA LEU A 70 4.29 -15.84 11.38
C LEU A 70 3.32 -14.66 11.38
N GLN A 71 2.16 -14.78 12.02
CA GLN A 71 1.21 -13.68 12.13
C GLN A 71 1.77 -12.56 13.01
N ALA A 72 2.46 -12.89 14.11
CA ALA A 72 3.15 -11.90 14.92
C ALA A 72 4.25 -11.17 14.10
N GLN A 73 5.02 -11.91 13.29
CA GLN A 73 6.05 -11.32 12.42
C GLN A 73 5.43 -10.37 11.38
N MET A 74 4.39 -10.83 10.69
CA MET A 74 3.68 -10.05 9.68
C MET A 74 3.10 -8.77 10.29
N ASN A 75 2.50 -8.84 11.47
CA ASN A 75 1.95 -7.67 12.15
C ASN A 75 3.04 -6.65 12.49
N PHE A 76 4.19 -7.11 13.01
CA PHE A 76 5.35 -6.27 13.30
C PHE A 76 5.89 -5.58 12.03
N ASP A 77 6.09 -6.34 10.96
CA ASP A 77 6.64 -5.83 9.71
C ASP A 77 5.71 -4.84 9.01
N LEU A 78 4.39 -5.10 9.02
CA LEU A 78 3.40 -4.17 8.48
C LEU A 78 3.40 -2.86 9.26
N ALA A 79 3.45 -2.89 10.60
CA ALA A 79 3.52 -1.68 11.41
C ALA A 79 4.77 -0.84 11.10
N LYS A 80 5.93 -1.50 10.97
CA LYS A 80 7.18 -0.85 10.55
C LYS A 80 7.12 -0.29 9.12
N GLY A 81 6.46 -1.00 8.22
CA GLY A 81 6.23 -0.58 6.83
C GLY A 81 5.34 0.65 6.72
N TYR A 82 4.23 0.69 7.46
CA TYR A 82 3.33 1.85 7.49
C TYR A 82 4.03 3.11 8.03
N GLN A 83 4.96 2.98 8.97
CA GLN A 83 5.78 4.11 9.44
C GLN A 83 6.75 4.64 8.37
N LYS A 84 7.19 3.79 7.44
CA LYS A 84 8.13 4.17 6.37
C LYS A 84 7.45 4.69 5.11
N MET A 85 6.19 4.33 4.84
CA MET A 85 5.49 4.60 3.58
C MET A 85 4.96 6.05 3.42
N GLU A 86 5.53 7.04 4.08
CA GLU A 86 5.07 8.43 3.99
C GLU A 86 5.44 9.18 2.68
N ALA A 87 5.98 8.52 1.64
CA ALA A 87 6.21 9.18 0.35
C ALA A 87 6.39 8.18 -0.81
N VAL A 88 5.32 7.87 -1.53
CA VAL A 88 5.42 7.44 -2.94
C VAL A 88 4.40 8.25 -3.75
N GLU A 89 4.73 9.52 -4.01
CA GLU A 89 3.96 10.38 -4.89
C GLU A 89 4.34 10.09 -6.36
N GLY A 90 3.41 9.52 -7.14
CA GLY A 90 3.50 9.53 -8.62
C GLY A 90 3.43 8.17 -9.34
N ASP A 91 3.75 7.06 -8.67
CA ASP A 91 3.90 5.74 -9.33
C ASP A 91 2.77 4.76 -8.98
N SER A 92 1.51 5.21 -9.04
CA SER A 92 0.36 4.31 -8.92
C SER A 92 -0.03 3.75 -10.29
N LEU A 93 -0.46 2.48 -10.34
CA LEU A 93 -1.04 1.88 -11.55
C LEU A 93 -2.17 2.77 -12.12
N THR A 94 -2.97 3.38 -11.24
CA THR A 94 -4.00 4.36 -11.60
C THR A 94 -3.43 5.53 -12.40
N GLY A 95 -2.34 6.15 -11.95
CA GLY A 95 -1.67 7.23 -12.67
C GLY A 95 -1.13 6.81 -14.03
N ILE A 96 -0.53 5.61 -14.12
CA ILE A 96 -0.05 5.04 -15.38
C ILE A 96 -1.20 4.86 -16.38
N LEU A 97 -2.31 4.28 -15.92
CA LEU A 97 -3.50 4.04 -16.75
C LEU A 97 -4.15 5.34 -17.21
N ILE A 98 -4.25 6.34 -16.32
CA ILE A 98 -4.76 7.67 -16.66
C ILE A 98 -3.90 8.31 -17.75
N CYS A 99 -2.56 8.31 -17.60
CA CYS A 99 -1.69 8.87 -18.64
C CYS A 99 -1.76 8.13 -19.96
N LYS A 100 -1.89 6.80 -19.93
CA LYS A 100 -2.11 6.00 -21.13
C LYS A 100 -3.42 6.39 -21.83
N ALA A 101 -4.49 6.55 -21.06
CA ALA A 101 -5.80 6.93 -21.59
C ALA A 101 -5.79 8.34 -22.19
N ILE A 102 -5.18 9.32 -21.51
CA ILE A 102 -5.03 10.70 -22.02
C ILE A 102 -4.28 10.70 -23.35
N LYS A 103 -3.09 10.09 -23.40
CA LYS A 103 -2.24 10.06 -24.61
C LYS A 103 -2.93 9.40 -25.81
N LYS A 104 -3.76 8.38 -25.55
CA LYS A 104 -4.49 7.65 -26.59
C LYS A 104 -5.91 8.16 -26.84
N LYS A 105 -6.34 9.21 -26.12
CA LYS A 105 -7.72 9.73 -26.13
C LYS A 105 -8.78 8.65 -25.90
N LEU A 106 -8.52 7.76 -24.93
CA LEU A 106 -9.42 6.69 -24.53
C LEU A 106 -10.28 7.12 -23.34
N GLN A 107 -11.55 6.72 -23.35
CA GLN A 107 -12.42 6.87 -22.19
C GLN A 107 -11.96 5.95 -21.05
N ILE A 108 -12.23 6.38 -19.83
CA ILE A 108 -12.02 5.58 -18.62
C ILE A 108 -13.34 5.39 -17.90
N GLN A 109 -13.46 4.25 -17.23
CA GLN A 109 -14.54 4.00 -16.28
C GLN A 109 -13.95 3.76 -14.89
N PHE A 110 -14.56 4.33 -13.86
CA PHE A 110 -14.11 4.17 -12.48
C PHE A 110 -15.24 4.42 -11.48
N GLU A 111 -15.09 3.92 -10.26
CA GLU A 111 -15.96 4.27 -9.14
C GLU A 111 -15.39 5.48 -8.39
N TYR A 112 -16.26 6.45 -8.08
CA TYR A 112 -15.94 7.63 -7.30
C TYR A 112 -17.06 7.96 -6.32
N ASN A 113 -16.75 8.02 -5.03
CA ASN A 113 -17.73 8.19 -3.95
C ASN A 113 -18.93 7.20 -4.07
N GLY A 114 -18.66 5.93 -4.39
CA GLY A 114 -19.67 4.88 -4.52
C GLY A 114 -20.51 4.93 -5.81
N LYS A 115 -20.18 5.81 -6.77
CA LYS A 115 -20.88 5.91 -8.06
C LYS A 115 -19.95 5.56 -9.21
N LEU A 116 -20.42 4.74 -10.15
CA LEU A 116 -19.72 4.45 -11.39
C LEU A 116 -19.74 5.68 -12.30
N ARG A 117 -18.58 6.04 -12.85
CA ARG A 117 -18.37 7.18 -13.75
C ARG A 117 -17.68 6.69 -15.01
N THR A 118 -18.16 7.13 -16.17
CA THR A 118 -17.43 7.06 -17.43
C THR A 118 -16.98 8.47 -17.77
N ALA A 119 -15.69 8.67 -18.03
CA ALA A 119 -15.12 9.98 -18.27
C ALA A 119 -14.04 9.96 -19.35
N GLU A 120 -13.85 11.13 -19.96
CA GLU A 120 -12.83 11.46 -20.95
C GLU A 120 -11.72 12.21 -20.20
N PRO A 121 -10.59 11.53 -19.88
CA PRO A 121 -9.53 12.13 -19.10
C PRO A 121 -8.75 13.14 -19.94
N GLN A 122 -8.42 14.28 -19.35
CA GLN A 122 -7.82 15.40 -20.08
C GLN A 122 -6.47 15.83 -19.52
N CYS A 123 -6.33 15.81 -18.20
CA CYS A 123 -5.12 16.23 -17.51
C CYS A 123 -4.95 15.45 -16.21
N TYR A 124 -3.73 15.05 -15.89
CA TYR A 124 -3.38 14.42 -14.63
C TYR A 124 -2.09 15.01 -14.07
N GLY A 125 -2.10 15.29 -12.78
CA GLY A 125 -1.00 15.97 -12.11
C GLY A 125 -1.19 16.04 -10.60
N VAL A 126 -0.39 16.89 -9.97
CA VAL A 126 -0.44 17.19 -8.54
C VAL A 126 -0.87 18.64 -8.35
N GLY A 127 -1.87 18.84 -7.49
CA GLY A 127 -2.36 20.16 -7.08
C GLY A 127 -1.41 20.87 -6.11
N THR A 128 -1.79 22.08 -5.69
CA THR A 128 -0.99 22.90 -4.75
C THR A 128 -0.75 22.24 -3.39
N LYS A 129 -1.67 21.38 -2.95
CA LYS A 129 -1.61 20.66 -1.67
C LYS A 129 -0.92 19.29 -1.73
N GLY A 130 -0.26 18.94 -2.84
CA GLY A 130 0.33 17.60 -3.03
C GLY A 130 -0.67 16.52 -3.45
N THR A 131 -1.97 16.81 -3.45
CA THR A 131 -3.02 15.87 -3.90
C THR A 131 -2.87 15.54 -5.39
N ALA A 132 -2.89 14.25 -5.73
CA ALA A 132 -2.97 13.78 -7.10
C ALA A 132 -4.38 14.02 -7.66
N LEU A 133 -4.49 14.74 -8.78
CA LEU A 133 -5.74 15.22 -9.34
C LEU A 133 -5.88 14.83 -10.81
N LEU A 134 -7.08 14.40 -11.19
CA LEU A 134 -7.48 14.10 -12.55
C LEU A 134 -8.57 15.07 -13.00
N ARG A 135 -8.33 15.80 -14.08
CA ARG A 135 -9.37 16.54 -14.79
C ARG A 135 -9.96 15.66 -15.88
N ALA A 136 -11.26 15.45 -15.85
CA ALA A 136 -11.97 14.65 -16.84
C ALA A 136 -13.38 15.18 -17.09
N TYR A 137 -13.85 14.96 -18.32
CA TYR A 137 -15.22 15.27 -18.75
C TYR A 137 -16.09 14.02 -18.66
N GLN A 138 -17.25 14.08 -17.99
CA GLN A 138 -18.07 12.88 -17.76
C GLN A 138 -19.01 12.59 -18.93
N VAL A 139 -19.04 11.35 -19.43
CA VAL A 139 -19.84 10.99 -20.63
C VAL A 139 -21.34 10.95 -20.35
N ASN A 140 -21.74 10.49 -19.15
CA ASN A 140 -23.15 10.45 -18.73
C ASN A 140 -23.58 11.71 -17.95
N ASP A 141 -22.66 12.65 -17.79
CA ASP A 141 -22.88 13.96 -17.16
C ASP A 141 -22.08 15.01 -17.96
N PRO A 142 -22.40 15.16 -19.27
CA PRO A 142 -21.56 15.83 -20.25
C PRO A 142 -21.59 17.36 -20.15
N GLN A 143 -22.04 17.91 -19.03
CA GLN A 143 -21.94 19.35 -18.76
C GLN A 143 -21.09 19.67 -17.53
N GLU A 144 -20.62 18.66 -16.79
CA GLU A 144 -19.79 18.84 -15.60
C GLU A 144 -18.40 18.22 -15.78
N GLU A 145 -17.49 19.02 -16.35
CA GLU A 145 -16.06 18.75 -16.23
C GLU A 145 -15.65 18.83 -14.76
N LYS A 146 -15.03 17.77 -14.25
CA LYS A 146 -14.70 17.65 -12.83
C LYS A 146 -13.23 17.41 -12.59
N LEU A 147 -12.80 17.90 -11.45
CA LEU A 147 -11.51 17.62 -10.85
C LEU A 147 -11.70 16.51 -9.80
N PHE A 148 -11.14 15.35 -10.07
CA PHE A 148 -11.23 14.15 -9.24
C PHE A 148 -9.97 14.01 -8.41
N ASP A 149 -10.13 13.70 -7.12
CA ASP A 149 -9.05 13.26 -6.24
C ASP A 149 -8.71 11.80 -6.59
N VAL A 150 -7.53 11.57 -7.14
CA VAL A 150 -7.13 10.25 -7.64
C VAL A 150 -7.07 9.21 -6.52
N ALA A 151 -6.84 9.62 -5.28
CA ALA A 151 -6.85 8.71 -4.13
C ALA A 151 -8.25 8.12 -3.85
N LYS A 152 -9.32 8.74 -4.36
CA LYS A 152 -10.71 8.28 -4.20
C LYS A 152 -11.22 7.46 -5.39
N ILE A 153 -10.45 7.38 -6.47
CA ILE A 153 -10.78 6.57 -7.66
C ILE A 153 -10.54 5.10 -7.33
N LYS A 154 -11.55 4.26 -7.59
CA LYS A 154 -11.46 2.81 -7.47
C LYS A 154 -11.85 2.12 -8.77
N ASN A 155 -11.38 0.89 -8.97
CA ASN A 155 -11.75 0.03 -10.09
C ASN A 155 -11.61 0.73 -11.46
N LEU A 156 -10.52 1.50 -11.65
CA LEU A 156 -10.29 2.21 -12.90
C LEU A 156 -9.97 1.24 -14.03
N VAL A 157 -10.71 1.36 -15.12
CA VAL A 157 -10.51 0.62 -16.37
C VAL A 157 -10.41 1.60 -17.52
N VAL A 158 -9.48 1.35 -18.44
CA VAL A 158 -9.38 2.07 -19.71
C VAL A 158 -10.25 1.33 -20.73
N LEU A 159 -11.17 2.06 -21.35
CA LEU A 159 -12.09 1.52 -22.35
C LEU A 159 -11.48 1.59 -23.75
N ASP A 160 -12.01 0.82 -24.70
CA ASP A 160 -11.64 0.91 -26.11
C ASP A 160 -12.33 2.09 -26.83
N SER A 161 -13.35 2.68 -26.21
CA SER A 161 -14.03 3.88 -26.71
C SER A 161 -13.10 5.09 -26.69
N HIS A 162 -13.05 5.82 -27.81
CA HIS A 162 -12.24 7.02 -27.95
C HIS A 162 -13.09 8.28 -27.87
N PHE A 163 -12.49 9.38 -27.40
CA PHE A 163 -13.08 10.71 -27.50
C PHE A 163 -12.33 11.57 -28.51
N LYS A 164 -13.07 12.42 -29.23
CA LYS A 164 -12.54 13.11 -30.42
C LYS A 164 -11.94 14.48 -30.10
N VAL A 165 -12.54 15.20 -29.16
CA VAL A 165 -12.19 16.58 -28.82
C VAL A 165 -11.90 16.70 -27.33
N ALA A 166 -11.06 17.67 -26.95
CA ALA A 166 -10.96 18.04 -25.55
C ALA A 166 -12.31 18.59 -25.06
N GLY A 167 -12.59 18.43 -23.77
CA GLY A 167 -13.82 18.99 -23.20
C GLY A 167 -13.80 20.52 -23.19
N PRO A 168 -14.97 21.15 -23.02
CA PRO A 168 -15.19 22.56 -23.34
C PRO A 168 -14.34 23.55 -22.52
N ASN A 169 -13.87 23.18 -21.33
CA ASN A 169 -13.09 24.06 -20.45
C ASN A 169 -11.63 23.62 -20.30
N TYR A 170 -11.17 22.66 -21.10
CA TYR A 170 -9.81 22.17 -21.03
C TYR A 170 -8.78 23.26 -21.39
N LYS A 171 -7.74 23.38 -20.55
CA LYS A 171 -6.58 24.23 -20.81
C LYS A 171 -5.31 23.41 -20.63
N LYS A 172 -4.40 23.47 -21.61
CA LYS A 172 -3.11 22.75 -21.58
C LYS A 172 -2.27 23.05 -20.33
N ARG A 173 -2.38 24.26 -19.79
CA ARG A 173 -1.85 24.67 -18.49
C ARG A 173 -2.99 24.79 -17.49
N ASP A 174 -3.40 23.65 -16.95
CA ASP A 174 -4.47 23.57 -15.97
C ASP A 174 -4.08 24.27 -14.68
N SER A 175 -4.77 25.37 -14.34
CA SER A 175 -4.48 26.18 -13.16
C SER A 175 -4.71 25.45 -11.84
N ALA A 176 -5.46 24.33 -11.85
CA ALA A 176 -5.64 23.50 -10.67
C ALA A 176 -4.41 22.61 -10.37
N MET A 177 -3.48 22.48 -11.32
CA MET A 177 -2.32 21.60 -11.21
C MET A 177 -1.04 22.41 -11.06
N LYS A 178 -0.31 22.18 -9.96
CA LYS A 178 1.03 22.73 -9.73
C LYS A 178 2.08 22.03 -10.59
N LYS A 179 1.93 20.70 -10.76
CA LYS A 179 2.78 19.87 -11.61
C LYS A 179 1.89 18.98 -12.47
N ILE A 180 2.05 19.02 -13.78
CA ILE A 180 1.32 18.16 -14.72
C ILE A 180 2.20 16.97 -15.06
N PHE A 181 1.66 15.75 -14.96
CA PHE A 181 2.35 14.52 -15.36
C PHE A 181 2.00 14.15 -16.81
N CYS A 182 0.75 14.34 -17.20
CA CYS A 182 0.29 14.11 -18.57
C CYS A 182 -0.98 14.92 -18.85
N ALA A 183 -1.12 15.39 -20.08
CA ALA A 183 -2.28 16.14 -20.53
C ALA A 183 -2.50 15.90 -22.03
N LEU A 184 -3.69 16.25 -22.54
CA LEU A 184 -3.95 16.25 -23.98
C LEU A 184 -3.02 17.22 -24.72
N ASP A 185 -2.69 16.88 -25.96
CA ASP A 185 -1.85 17.70 -26.84
C ASP A 185 -2.57 18.95 -27.37
#